data_AF-A0A2P7YN93-F1
#
_entry.id   AF-A0A2P7YN93-F1
#
_cell.length_a   1.000
_cell.length_b   1.000
_cell.length_c   1.000
_cell.angle_alpha   90.00
_cell.angle_beta   90.00
_cell.angle_gamma   90.00
#
_symmetry.space_group_name_H-M   'P 1'
#
loop_
_entity.id
_entity.type
_entity.pdbx_description
1 polymer ?
#
loop_
_entity_poly.entity_id
_entity_poly.type
_entity_poly.pdbx_seq_one_letter_code
_entity_poly.pdbx_strand_id
1 'polypeptide(L)'
;MAQKMAMKTVPSTGGKTVPNNVRKTSGKKTVGKGFVPMGKGGKRMDFRTQTYGQIKKPRKWKAGTVALREIKKYQKSFEPLILRTPFHRLCREIAATQWASNNRATGTYRFQPEALDAIQEGAESFLVGLFFATQKLACHTGRITIMAKDMRLVREIRRKTSNLEVVGSSPTLGAFCMSDSAVLDGIMPLIFVCSKHGFKRSEGWLFLIILSLLRLIGAATGVAAVSNPGNKSLIACSIVCAGIGLSPLLLALVGFTRKIHGSMAPNPPITPRTLRFASLPITLALILGIVAGNKTFSTNPQTSAEGHTYSKASALLYALSVIIVAAILLLTFHTRNRMDRIYQKLLYAGLLAVPSLTVRIIYSIISAFDYKNSATFSQVSNTSKAVVMQGCMSVLMEAIVVAIYIAAALMTPSEAKNRSRDTPISDNQTLSKVSDSDTQNDSGGTKGSHTQDEYVYQSQTQRSSV
;
A
#
# COMPACT_ATOMS: atom_id res chain seq x y z
N MET A 1 -43.66 -45.84 -42.53
CA MET A 1 -43.13 -45.66 -43.89
C MET A 1 -41.66 -45.30 -43.74
N ALA A 2 -40.73 -46.26 -43.82
CA ALA A 2 -39.93 -46.55 -45.03
C ALA A 2 -39.21 -45.26 -45.53
N GLN A 3 -37.89 -45.16 -45.70
CA GLN A 3 -36.94 -46.18 -46.15
C GLN A 3 -35.49 -45.62 -46.15
N LYS A 4 -34.55 -46.53 -45.89
CA LYS A 4 -33.27 -46.78 -46.60
C LYS A 4 -32.14 -45.74 -46.62
N MET A 5 -31.09 -46.13 -45.88
CA MET A 5 -29.70 -46.20 -46.36
C MET A 5 -29.59 -46.88 -47.74
N ALA A 6 -28.73 -46.34 -48.62
CA ALA A 6 -27.91 -47.12 -49.55
C ALA A 6 -26.75 -46.28 -50.12
N MET A 7 -25.54 -46.63 -49.69
CA MET A 7 -24.27 -46.68 -50.41
C MET A 7 -24.27 -46.32 -51.92
N LYS A 8 -23.28 -45.51 -52.34
CA LYS A 8 -22.66 -45.66 -53.66
C LYS A 8 -21.19 -45.25 -53.64
N THR A 9 -20.35 -46.19 -54.06
CA THR A 9 -18.91 -46.13 -54.25
C THR A 9 -18.54 -45.69 -55.68
N VAL A 10 -17.67 -44.67 -55.81
CA VAL A 10 -16.44 -44.53 -56.68
C VAL A 10 -16.63 -44.54 -58.23
N PRO A 11 -15.78 -43.95 -59.15
CA PRO A 11 -14.45 -43.27 -59.04
C PRO A 11 -14.21 -41.94 -59.83
N SER A 12 -13.11 -41.25 -59.42
CA SER A 12 -11.97 -40.67 -60.17
C SER A 12 -12.08 -40.13 -61.61
N THR A 13 -11.64 -38.88 -61.81
CA THR A 13 -10.61 -38.40 -62.79
C THR A 13 -10.46 -36.86 -62.63
N GLY A 14 -9.32 -36.18 -62.69
CA GLY A 14 -7.92 -36.54 -62.82
C GLY A 14 -7.03 -35.29 -63.03
N GLY A 15 -5.79 -35.35 -62.52
CA GLY A 15 -4.58 -34.65 -63.02
C GLY A 15 -4.40 -33.16 -62.64
N LYS A 16 -3.19 -32.65 -62.30
CA LYS A 16 -1.81 -33.08 -62.60
C LYS A 16 -0.85 -32.51 -61.53
N THR A 17 -0.08 -33.37 -60.82
CA THR A 17 1.40 -33.59 -60.86
C THR A 17 2.28 -32.41 -60.40
N VAL A 18 3.25 -32.57 -59.49
CA VAL A 18 4.62 -33.15 -59.68
C VAL A 18 5.27 -33.38 -58.28
N PRO A 19 6.24 -34.31 -58.12
CA PRO A 19 6.15 -35.37 -57.11
C PRO A 19 7.14 -35.31 -55.93
N ASN A 20 6.86 -36.23 -55.02
CA ASN A 20 7.56 -36.71 -53.83
C ASN A 20 8.60 -37.81 -54.18
N ASN A 21 9.66 -37.97 -53.38
CA ASN A 21 10.38 -39.23 -53.00
C ASN A 21 11.89 -39.03 -52.85
N VAL A 22 12.68 -39.80 -52.09
CA VAL A 22 12.55 -40.69 -50.91
C VAL A 22 14.00 -41.13 -50.58
N ARG A 23 14.22 -41.52 -49.32
CA ARG A 23 15.25 -42.45 -48.79
C ARG A 23 16.73 -42.06 -48.64
N LYS A 24 17.12 -42.18 -47.37
CA LYS A 24 18.29 -42.86 -46.78
C LYS A 24 19.13 -43.76 -47.70
N THR A 25 20.46 -43.59 -47.60
CA THR A 25 21.52 -44.62 -47.67
C THR A 25 22.73 -44.07 -46.89
N SER A 26 23.15 -44.59 -45.73
CA SER A 26 23.92 -45.82 -45.50
C SER A 26 24.99 -46.06 -46.56
N GLY A 27 26.26 -45.96 -46.19
CA GLY A 27 27.38 -46.37 -47.03
C GLY A 27 28.68 -46.43 -46.24
N LYS A 28 29.00 -47.61 -45.70
CA LYS A 28 30.29 -47.95 -45.08
C LYS A 28 31.07 -48.87 -46.03
N LYS A 29 32.32 -48.47 -46.31
CA LYS A 29 33.53 -49.26 -46.63
C LYS A 29 33.68 -50.04 -47.96
N THR A 30 34.88 -49.80 -48.51
CA THR A 30 35.96 -50.70 -49.01
C THR A 30 36.17 -50.98 -50.50
N VAL A 31 37.48 -51.11 -50.81
CA VAL A 31 38.17 -51.59 -52.03
C VAL A 31 38.38 -50.49 -53.07
N GLY A 32 39.53 -50.26 -53.70
CA GLY A 32 40.84 -50.91 -53.74
C GLY A 32 41.75 -50.11 -54.70
N LYS A 33 43.05 -50.39 -54.63
CA LYS A 33 44.22 -49.93 -55.41
C LYS A 33 43.97 -49.32 -56.81
N GLY A 34 44.77 -48.30 -57.16
CA GLY A 34 45.11 -48.02 -58.57
C GLY A 34 45.81 -46.70 -58.84
N PHE A 35 47.13 -46.76 -59.05
CA PHE A 35 47.93 -45.96 -60.01
C PHE A 35 48.11 -44.43 -59.85
N VAL A 36 49.37 -44.00 -59.85
CA VAL A 36 49.84 -42.63 -60.19
C VAL A 36 50.50 -42.74 -61.59
N PRO A 37 50.39 -41.74 -62.48
CA PRO A 37 51.47 -40.74 -62.63
C PRO A 37 50.92 -39.32 -62.92
N MET A 38 51.40 -38.25 -62.30
CA MET A 38 52.53 -37.39 -62.70
C MET A 38 52.60 -37.09 -64.23
N GLY A 39 52.35 -35.85 -64.65
CA GLY A 39 52.51 -35.46 -66.06
C GLY A 39 52.09 -34.03 -66.42
N LYS A 40 53.09 -33.15 -66.44
CA LYS A 40 53.19 -31.75 -66.92
C LYS A 40 52.26 -31.29 -68.07
N GLY A 41 51.83 -30.03 -67.96
CA GLY A 41 51.94 -29.06 -69.08
C GLY A 41 50.64 -28.52 -69.68
N GLY A 42 50.53 -27.18 -69.74
CA GLY A 42 49.72 -26.49 -70.76
C GLY A 42 48.55 -25.66 -70.25
N LYS A 43 48.75 -24.33 -70.20
CA LYS A 43 47.80 -23.29 -69.79
C LYS A 43 46.46 -23.33 -70.56
N ARG A 44 45.34 -23.26 -69.85
CA ARG A 44 44.06 -22.72 -70.36
C ARG A 44 43.50 -21.76 -69.30
N MET A 45 42.97 -20.63 -69.77
CA MET A 45 42.52 -19.51 -68.94
C MET A 45 41.50 -19.96 -67.89
N ASP A 46 41.82 -19.78 -66.61
CA ASP A 46 40.86 -19.97 -65.52
C ASP A 46 39.92 -18.77 -65.48
N PHE A 47 38.80 -18.94 -66.18
CA PHE A 47 37.55 -18.24 -65.89
C PHE A 47 37.27 -18.44 -64.39
N ARG A 48 37.40 -17.37 -63.61
CA ARG A 48 37.13 -17.35 -62.16
C ARG A 48 35.75 -17.95 -61.90
N THR A 49 35.71 -19.21 -61.53
CA THR A 49 34.49 -19.91 -61.14
C THR A 49 34.02 -19.26 -59.84
N GLN A 50 32.89 -18.53 -59.92
CA GLN A 50 32.17 -18.06 -58.74
C GLN A 50 31.88 -19.27 -57.86
N THR A 51 32.60 -19.40 -56.75
CA THR A 51 32.28 -20.37 -55.70
C THR A 51 30.97 -19.93 -55.07
N TYR A 52 29.87 -20.59 -55.44
CA TYR A 52 28.58 -20.48 -54.77
C TYR A 52 28.79 -20.51 -53.25
N GLY A 53 28.27 -19.49 -52.58
CA GLY A 53 28.45 -19.25 -51.15
C GLY A 53 28.05 -20.48 -50.32
N GLN A 54 29.00 -20.98 -49.54
CA GLN A 54 28.77 -22.00 -48.53
C GLN A 54 27.65 -21.52 -47.58
N ILE A 55 26.49 -22.18 -47.59
CA ILE A 55 25.39 -21.90 -46.65
C ILE A 55 25.92 -22.19 -45.24
N LYS A 56 26.18 -21.13 -44.47
CA LYS A 56 26.62 -21.25 -43.07
C LYS A 56 25.54 -21.99 -42.28
N LYS A 57 25.93 -23.04 -41.56
CA LYS A 57 25.02 -23.80 -40.68
C LYS A 57 24.34 -22.85 -39.69
N PRO A 58 23.02 -23.00 -39.44
CA PRO A 58 22.31 -22.13 -38.51
C PRO A 58 22.91 -22.26 -37.12
N ARG A 59 23.23 -21.12 -36.50
CA ARG A 59 23.86 -21.08 -35.19
C ARG A 59 22.87 -21.60 -34.13
N LYS A 60 23.24 -22.67 -33.44
CA LYS A 60 22.48 -23.18 -32.28
C LYS A 60 22.97 -22.51 -31.01
N TRP A 61 22.04 -22.16 -30.13
CA TRP A 61 22.37 -21.67 -28.79
C TRP A 61 22.84 -22.83 -27.90
N LYS A 62 23.75 -22.55 -26.95
CA LYS A 62 24.11 -23.53 -25.93
C LYS A 62 22.90 -23.84 -25.05
N ALA A 63 22.80 -25.07 -24.57
CA ALA A 63 21.78 -25.48 -23.62
C ALA A 63 21.74 -24.51 -22.42
N GLY A 64 20.54 -24.15 -21.96
CA GLY A 64 20.35 -23.16 -20.89
C GLY A 64 20.39 -21.69 -21.33
N THR A 65 21.02 -21.34 -22.46
CA THR A 65 21.10 -19.93 -22.90
C THR A 65 19.73 -19.35 -23.25
N VAL A 66 18.88 -20.15 -23.91
CA VAL A 66 17.51 -19.74 -24.26
C VAL A 66 16.63 -19.69 -23.00
N ALA A 67 16.72 -20.70 -22.14
CA ALA A 67 15.97 -20.76 -20.88
C ALA A 67 16.27 -19.56 -19.96
N LEU A 68 17.54 -19.19 -19.80
CA LEU A 68 17.91 -18.00 -19.00
C LEU A 68 17.37 -16.70 -19.61
N ARG A 69 17.26 -16.62 -20.93
CA ARG A 69 16.66 -15.46 -21.61
C ARG A 69 15.16 -15.40 -21.37
N GLU A 70 14.47 -16.54 -21.46
CA GLU A 70 13.04 -16.65 -21.19
C GLU A 70 12.72 -16.30 -19.73
N ILE A 71 13.50 -16.81 -18.77
CA ILE A 71 13.36 -16.46 -17.35
C ILE A 71 13.43 -14.95 -17.15
N LYS A 72 14.46 -14.29 -17.71
CA LYS A 72 14.60 -12.83 -17.60
C LYS A 72 13.46 -12.07 -18.29
N LYS A 73 12.98 -12.57 -19.43
CA LYS A 73 11.84 -11.98 -20.14
C LYS A 73 10.59 -12.03 -19.26
N TYR A 74 10.23 -13.20 -18.75
CA TYR A 74 9.00 -13.41 -17.99
C TYR A 74 9.05 -12.83 -16.58
N GLN A 75 10.23 -12.65 -15.99
CA GLN A 75 10.39 -11.90 -14.74
C GLN A 75 10.23 -10.39 -14.90
N LYS A 76 10.37 -9.86 -16.12
CA LYS A 76 10.21 -8.44 -16.42
C LYS A 76 8.77 -8.08 -16.82
N SER A 77 8.03 -9.03 -17.38
CA SER A 77 6.64 -8.86 -17.81
C SER A 77 5.65 -9.34 -16.75
N PHE A 78 4.43 -8.81 -16.78
CA PHE A 78 3.33 -9.19 -15.89
C PHE A 78 2.13 -9.76 -16.66
N GLU A 79 2.34 -10.10 -17.94
CA GLU A 79 1.28 -10.64 -18.79
C GLU A 79 0.92 -12.07 -18.36
N PRO A 80 -0.38 -12.43 -18.37
CA PRO A 80 -0.80 -13.80 -18.07
C PRO A 80 -0.23 -14.76 -19.11
N LEU A 81 0.35 -15.86 -18.64
CA LEU A 81 1.02 -16.87 -19.47
C LEU A 81 0.05 -17.95 -19.95
N ILE A 82 -1.04 -18.19 -19.23
CA ILE A 82 -2.07 -19.14 -19.63
C ILE A 82 -3.00 -18.45 -20.64
N LEU A 83 -3.32 -19.15 -21.72
CA LEU A 83 -4.30 -18.66 -22.70
C LEU A 83 -5.66 -18.47 -22.02
N ARG A 84 -6.24 -17.27 -22.16
CA ARG A 84 -7.52 -16.90 -21.50
C ARG A 84 -8.67 -17.85 -21.85
N THR A 85 -8.89 -18.12 -23.14
CA THR A 85 -10.03 -18.92 -23.61
C THR A 85 -10.09 -20.34 -23.00
N PRO A 86 -9.02 -21.17 -23.05
CA PRO A 86 -9.06 -22.49 -22.44
C PRO A 86 -9.17 -22.43 -20.92
N PHE A 87 -8.54 -21.46 -20.26
CA PHE A 87 -8.67 -21.30 -18.80
C PHE A 87 -10.11 -20.95 -18.40
N HIS A 88 -10.77 -20.05 -19.11
CA HIS A 88 -12.16 -19.68 -18.86
C HIS A 88 -13.11 -20.88 -19.06
N ARG A 89 -12.84 -21.75 -20.04
CA ARG A 89 -13.60 -22.99 -20.24
C ARG A 89 -13.43 -23.93 -19.06
N LEU A 90 -12.20 -24.11 -18.58
CA LEU A 90 -11.90 -24.93 -17.40
C LEU A 90 -12.59 -24.40 -16.14
N CYS A 91 -12.57 -23.09 -15.89
CA CYS A 91 -13.28 -22.49 -14.76
C CYS A 91 -14.79 -22.78 -14.80
N ARG A 92 -15.40 -22.68 -16.00
CA ARG A 92 -16.83 -22.97 -16.18
C ARG A 92 -17.14 -24.45 -16.00
N GLU A 93 -16.26 -25.34 -16.46
CA GLU A 93 -16.37 -26.79 -16.27
C GLU A 93 -16.35 -27.15 -14.78
N ILE A 94 -15.34 -26.69 -14.04
CA ILE A 94 -15.22 -26.93 -12.59
C ILE A 94 -16.43 -26.36 -11.85
N ALA A 95 -16.85 -25.14 -12.21
CA ALA A 95 -18.02 -24.51 -11.61
C ALA A 95 -19.30 -25.28 -11.89
N ALA A 96 -19.46 -25.84 -13.09
CA ALA A 96 -20.61 -26.70 -13.41
C ALA A 96 -20.64 -27.93 -12.52
N THR A 97 -19.50 -28.60 -12.34
CA THR A 97 -19.38 -29.79 -11.48
C THR A 97 -19.70 -29.47 -10.02
N GLN A 98 -19.14 -28.38 -9.48
CA GLN A 98 -19.35 -27.97 -8.09
C GLN A 98 -20.78 -27.49 -7.83
N TRP A 99 -21.36 -26.73 -8.78
CA TRP A 99 -22.73 -26.26 -8.70
C TRP A 99 -23.74 -27.41 -8.69
N ALA A 100 -23.56 -28.38 -9.59
CA ALA A 100 -24.39 -29.58 -9.66
C ALA A 100 -24.31 -30.43 -8.38
N SER A 101 -23.16 -30.46 -7.71
CA SER A 101 -22.98 -31.21 -6.45
C SER A 101 -23.65 -30.54 -5.24
N ASN A 102 -23.69 -29.19 -5.20
CA ASN A 102 -24.08 -28.45 -3.99
C ASN A 102 -25.54 -27.95 -4.01
N ASN A 103 -26.13 -27.73 -5.19
CA ASN A 103 -27.50 -27.24 -5.32
C ASN A 103 -28.38 -28.27 -6.05
N ARG A 104 -29.40 -28.79 -5.36
CA ARG A 104 -30.48 -29.61 -5.97
C ARG A 104 -31.49 -28.78 -6.77
N ALA A 105 -31.38 -27.45 -6.75
CA ALA A 105 -32.33 -26.53 -7.36
C ALA A 105 -31.78 -25.93 -8.67
N THR A 106 -32.65 -25.93 -9.69
CA THR A 106 -32.45 -25.66 -11.12
C THR A 106 -32.09 -24.20 -11.45
N GLY A 107 -31.12 -23.60 -10.77
CA GLY A 107 -30.64 -22.24 -11.06
C GLY A 107 -29.48 -22.24 -12.08
N THR A 108 -29.49 -21.29 -13.02
CA THR A 108 -28.35 -21.04 -13.93
C THR A 108 -27.36 -20.07 -13.28
N TYR A 109 -26.07 -20.40 -13.24
CA TYR A 109 -25.02 -19.47 -12.81
C TYR A 109 -24.44 -18.67 -13.99
N ARG A 110 -23.98 -17.45 -13.72
CA ARG A 110 -23.28 -16.60 -14.70
C ARG A 110 -21.97 -16.10 -14.09
N PHE A 111 -20.94 -16.01 -14.91
CA PHE A 111 -19.66 -15.42 -14.54
C PHE A 111 -19.58 -14.00 -15.07
N GLN A 112 -19.18 -13.07 -14.20
CA GLN A 112 -18.70 -11.76 -14.60
C GLN A 112 -17.34 -11.92 -15.33
N PRO A 113 -17.07 -11.20 -16.43
CA PRO A 113 -15.80 -11.34 -17.15
C PRO A 113 -14.58 -11.01 -16.28
N GLU A 114 -14.66 -9.95 -15.47
CA GLU A 114 -13.56 -9.56 -14.57
C GLU A 114 -13.29 -10.62 -13.49
N ALA A 115 -14.30 -11.40 -13.10
CA ALA A 115 -14.13 -12.47 -12.13
C ALA A 115 -13.31 -13.63 -12.70
N LEU A 116 -13.44 -13.93 -14.00
CA LEU A 116 -12.64 -14.98 -14.66
C LEU A 116 -11.18 -14.54 -14.79
N ASP A 117 -10.93 -13.27 -15.12
CA ASP A 117 -9.58 -12.70 -15.18
C ASP A 117 -8.92 -12.73 -13.79
N ALA A 118 -9.66 -12.36 -12.72
CA ALA A 118 -9.16 -12.42 -11.35
C ALA A 118 -8.82 -13.85 -10.89
N ILE A 119 -9.64 -14.85 -11.26
CA ILE A 119 -9.34 -16.27 -10.98
C ILE A 119 -8.07 -16.69 -11.71
N GLN A 120 -7.87 -16.21 -12.95
CA GLN A 120 -6.67 -16.51 -13.72
C GLN A 120 -5.42 -15.92 -13.08
N GLU A 121 -5.47 -14.64 -12.70
CA GLU A 121 -4.36 -13.97 -12.05
C GLU A 121 -3.98 -14.66 -10.72
N GLY A 122 -4.98 -15.02 -9.91
CA GLY A 122 -4.76 -15.78 -8.68
C GLY A 122 -4.15 -17.16 -8.93
N ALA A 123 -4.62 -17.88 -9.95
CA ALA A 123 -4.12 -19.21 -10.29
C ALA A 123 -2.67 -19.18 -10.80
N GLU A 124 -2.34 -18.22 -11.68
CA GLU A 124 -0.98 -18.07 -12.19
C GLU A 124 0.01 -17.64 -11.10
N SER A 125 -0.37 -16.67 -10.26
CA SER A 125 0.42 -16.26 -9.10
C SER A 125 0.71 -17.43 -8.15
N PHE A 126 -0.31 -18.26 -7.88
CA PHE A 126 -0.16 -19.46 -7.07
C PHE A 126 0.83 -20.46 -7.70
N LEU A 127 0.73 -20.71 -9.00
CA LEU A 127 1.61 -21.64 -9.72
C LEU A 127 3.07 -21.12 -9.75
N VAL A 128 3.29 -19.83 -9.98
CA VAL A 128 4.62 -19.22 -9.96
C VAL A 128 5.27 -19.37 -8.58
N GLY A 129 4.53 -19.06 -7.49
CA GLY A 129 5.03 -19.25 -6.13
C GLY A 129 5.36 -20.72 -5.82
N LEU A 130 4.54 -21.64 -6.32
CA LEU A 130 4.75 -23.08 -6.18
C LEU A 130 6.00 -23.56 -6.95
N PHE A 131 6.21 -23.08 -8.18
CA PHE A 131 7.42 -23.39 -8.96
C PHE A 131 8.69 -22.82 -8.33
N PHE A 132 8.62 -21.61 -7.77
CA PHE A 132 9.75 -21.01 -7.05
C PHE A 132 10.18 -21.83 -5.84
N ALA A 133 9.23 -22.27 -5.02
CA ALA A 133 9.50 -23.15 -3.89
C ALA A 133 10.06 -24.52 -4.34
N THR A 134 9.51 -25.07 -5.43
CA THR A 134 9.99 -26.33 -6.01
C THR A 134 11.42 -26.20 -6.55
N GLN A 135 11.75 -25.08 -7.20
CA GLN A 135 13.10 -24.81 -7.68
C GLN A 135 14.10 -24.70 -6.53
N LYS A 136 13.74 -24.01 -5.44
CA LYS A 136 14.59 -23.93 -4.24
C LYS A 136 14.90 -25.31 -3.67
N LEU A 137 13.89 -26.19 -3.59
CA LEU A 137 14.07 -27.55 -3.12
C LEU A 137 14.94 -28.38 -4.07
N ALA A 138 14.76 -28.25 -5.39
CA ALA A 138 15.61 -28.91 -6.36
C ALA A 138 17.09 -28.50 -6.19
N CYS A 139 17.35 -27.20 -6.06
CA CYS A 139 18.69 -26.65 -5.81
C CYS A 139 19.27 -27.16 -4.49
N HIS A 140 18.47 -27.27 -3.43
CA HIS A 140 18.92 -27.82 -2.14
C HIS A 140 19.44 -29.26 -2.27
N THR A 141 18.86 -30.05 -3.18
CA THR A 141 19.33 -31.41 -3.50
C THR A 141 20.42 -31.47 -4.59
N GLY A 142 21.02 -30.34 -4.96
CA GLY A 142 22.05 -30.25 -5.99
C GLY A 142 21.55 -30.40 -7.44
N ARG A 143 20.23 -30.30 -7.68
CA ARG A 143 19.63 -30.42 -9.02
C ARG A 143 19.14 -29.08 -9.56
N ILE A 144 19.28 -28.87 -10.86
CA ILE A 144 18.73 -27.69 -11.56
C ILE A 144 17.32 -28.00 -12.10
N THR A 145 17.03 -29.26 -12.44
CA THR A 145 15.75 -29.69 -13.01
C THR A 145 14.75 -30.04 -11.90
N ILE A 146 13.60 -29.37 -11.91
CA ILE A 146 12.47 -29.68 -11.03
C ILE A 146 11.83 -31.02 -11.38
N MET A 147 11.41 -31.78 -10.37
CA MET A 147 10.75 -33.07 -10.53
C MET A 147 9.40 -33.10 -9.81
N ALA A 148 8.52 -34.03 -10.20
CA ALA A 148 7.21 -34.20 -9.56
C ALA A 148 7.30 -34.50 -8.04
N LYS A 149 8.38 -35.20 -7.60
CA LYS A 149 8.63 -35.46 -6.17
C LYS A 149 8.89 -34.18 -5.37
N ASP A 150 9.57 -33.20 -5.98
CA ASP A 150 9.87 -31.92 -5.35
C ASP A 150 8.57 -31.12 -5.16
N MET A 151 7.75 -31.11 -6.21
CA MET A 151 6.43 -30.47 -6.21
C MET A 151 5.49 -31.06 -5.16
N ARG A 152 5.47 -32.39 -5.02
CA ARG A 152 4.67 -33.09 -3.99
C ARG A 152 5.15 -32.72 -2.58
N LEU A 153 6.46 -32.71 -2.34
CA LEU A 153 7.01 -32.35 -1.03
C LEU A 153 6.67 -30.90 -0.67
N VAL A 154 6.80 -29.96 -1.62
CA VAL A 154 6.42 -28.55 -1.40
C VAL A 154 4.94 -28.42 -1.07
N ARG A 155 4.06 -29.13 -1.78
CA ARG A 155 2.62 -29.13 -1.48
C ARG A 155 2.33 -29.69 -0.10
N GLU A 156 3.02 -30.76 0.29
CA GLU A 156 2.82 -31.40 1.59
C GLU A 156 3.30 -30.51 2.75
N ILE A 157 4.46 -29.90 2.61
CA ILE A 157 4.98 -28.92 3.57
C ILE A 157 4.00 -27.76 3.69
N ARG A 158 3.58 -27.17 2.55
CA ARG A 158 2.66 -26.03 2.53
C ARG A 158 1.29 -26.38 3.13
N ARG A 159 0.77 -27.58 2.88
CA ARG A 159 -0.47 -28.08 3.50
C ARG A 159 -0.33 -28.23 5.01
N LYS A 160 0.82 -28.73 5.48
CA LYS A 160 1.09 -28.86 6.92
C LYS A 160 1.24 -27.49 7.59
N THR A 161 1.91 -26.54 6.93
CA THR A 161 2.01 -25.14 7.43
C THR A 161 0.65 -24.45 7.40
N SER A 162 -0.13 -24.60 6.33
CA SER A 162 -1.46 -23.99 6.24
C SER A 162 -2.44 -24.58 7.25
N ASN A 163 -2.32 -25.86 7.62
CA ASN A 163 -3.14 -26.44 8.68
C ASN A 163 -2.74 -25.95 10.09
N LEU A 164 -1.47 -25.59 10.30
CA LEU A 164 -1.06 -24.86 11.51
C LEU A 164 -1.55 -23.40 11.46
N GLU A 165 -1.50 -22.77 10.29
CA GLU A 165 -2.01 -21.42 10.08
C GLU A 165 -3.54 -21.38 10.23
N VAL A 166 -4.34 -22.33 9.74
CA VAL A 166 -5.81 -22.31 9.87
C VAL A 166 -6.27 -22.39 11.33
N VAL A 167 -5.45 -22.95 12.22
CA VAL A 167 -5.70 -22.94 13.67
C VAL A 167 -5.34 -21.57 14.31
N GLY A 168 -4.52 -20.75 13.65
CA GLY A 168 -4.13 -19.39 14.08
C GLY A 168 -4.58 -18.23 13.16
N SER A 169 -5.25 -18.53 12.05
CA SER A 169 -5.61 -17.57 11.00
C SER A 169 -6.97 -17.01 11.34
N SER A 170 -6.95 -15.94 12.11
CA SER A 170 -8.05 -15.01 12.08
C SER A 170 -8.09 -14.34 10.69
N PRO A 171 -9.06 -14.63 9.79
CA PRO A 171 -9.25 -13.92 8.50
C PRO A 171 -9.29 -12.39 8.61
N THR A 172 -9.51 -11.84 9.82
CA THR A 172 -9.34 -10.42 10.09
C THR A 172 -7.90 -9.95 9.85
N LEU A 173 -6.88 -10.69 10.30
CA LEU A 173 -5.45 -10.34 10.17
C LEU A 173 -4.96 -10.37 8.72
N GLY A 174 -5.46 -11.30 7.91
CA GLY A 174 -5.19 -11.33 6.47
C GLY A 174 -5.86 -10.18 5.70
N ALA A 175 -7.11 -9.84 6.08
CA ALA A 175 -7.81 -8.68 5.53
C ALA A 175 -7.14 -7.35 5.93
N PHE A 176 -6.61 -7.25 7.16
CA PHE A 176 -5.76 -6.14 7.61
C PHE A 176 -4.54 -5.97 6.70
N CYS A 177 -3.79 -7.03 6.39
CA CYS A 177 -2.62 -6.94 5.51
C CYS A 177 -2.96 -6.53 4.07
N MET A 178 -4.10 -6.96 3.53
CA MET A 178 -4.52 -6.56 2.17
C MET A 178 -5.03 -5.12 2.13
N SER A 179 -5.74 -4.64 3.16
CA SER A 179 -6.14 -3.23 3.27
C SER A 179 -4.95 -2.27 3.49
N ASP A 180 -3.85 -2.77 4.04
CA ASP A 180 -2.70 -1.93 4.44
C ASP A 180 -1.66 -1.72 3.33
N SER A 181 -1.79 -2.40 2.18
CA SER A 181 -1.02 -2.05 0.97
C SER A 181 -1.42 -0.68 0.39
N ALA A 182 -2.67 -0.26 0.57
CA ALA A 182 -3.14 1.10 0.23
C ALA A 182 -2.63 2.19 1.18
N VAL A 183 -2.13 1.82 2.37
CA VAL A 183 -1.53 2.78 3.33
C VAL A 183 -0.13 3.19 2.88
N LEU A 184 0.62 2.30 2.22
CA LEU A 184 1.90 2.65 1.58
C LEU A 184 1.71 3.69 0.47
N ASP A 185 0.62 3.63 -0.30
CA ASP A 185 0.26 4.64 -1.30
C ASP A 185 -0.15 5.99 -0.66
N GLY A 186 -0.56 6.00 0.62
CA GLY A 186 -0.93 7.19 1.38
C GLY A 186 0.22 7.91 2.10
N ILE A 187 1.37 7.25 2.31
CA ILE A 187 2.52 7.85 3.00
C ILE A 187 3.21 8.91 2.14
N MET A 188 3.33 8.68 0.82
CA MET A 188 3.96 9.62 -0.12
C MET A 188 3.27 10.99 -0.19
N PRO A 189 1.93 11.09 -0.35
CA PRO A 189 1.24 12.39 -0.30
C PRO A 189 1.32 13.05 1.07
N LEU A 190 1.40 12.29 2.17
CA LEU A 190 1.58 12.83 3.53
C LEU A 190 2.96 13.43 3.74
N ILE A 191 4.04 12.74 3.32
CA ILE A 191 5.41 13.26 3.38
C ILE A 191 5.50 14.56 2.57
N PHE A 192 4.90 14.60 1.38
CA PHE A 192 4.81 15.81 0.56
C PHE A 192 4.07 16.95 1.26
N VAL A 193 2.92 16.66 1.89
CA VAL A 193 2.15 17.63 2.68
C VAL A 193 2.98 18.19 3.83
N CYS A 194 3.77 17.36 4.51
CA CYS A 194 4.61 17.80 5.63
C CYS A 194 5.83 18.61 5.19
N SER A 195 6.45 18.26 4.06
CA SER A 195 7.47 19.09 3.43
C SER A 195 6.91 20.46 3.01
N LYS A 196 5.62 20.52 2.63
CA LYS A 196 4.95 21.76 2.22
C LYS A 196 4.53 22.66 3.40
N HIS A 197 4.08 22.09 4.51
CA HIS A 197 3.47 22.84 5.63
C HIS A 197 4.33 22.96 6.90
N GLY A 198 5.46 22.26 6.97
CA GLY A 198 6.37 22.30 8.11
C GLY A 198 5.92 21.44 9.31
N PHE A 199 6.88 21.08 10.18
CA PHE A 199 6.68 20.12 11.29
C PHE A 199 6.17 20.74 12.60
N LYS A 200 5.65 21.98 12.59
CA LYS A 200 5.17 22.61 13.83
C LYS A 200 3.89 21.93 14.32
N ARG A 201 3.82 21.66 15.63
CA ARG A 201 2.68 21.02 16.32
C ARG A 201 1.36 21.82 16.21
N SER A 202 1.37 23.06 15.72
CA SER A 202 0.20 23.93 15.65
C SER A 202 -0.77 23.62 14.50
N GLU A 203 -0.32 22.89 13.46
CA GLU A 203 -1.01 22.89 12.16
C GLU A 203 -1.95 21.70 11.91
N GLY A 204 -2.12 20.78 12.87
CA GLY A 204 -2.98 19.59 12.73
C GLY A 204 -2.41 18.49 11.80
N TRP A 205 -1.61 18.86 10.80
CA TRP A 205 -1.01 17.94 9.81
C TRP A 205 -0.12 16.85 10.41
N LEU A 206 0.58 17.17 11.51
CA LEU A 206 1.48 16.22 12.19
C LEU A 206 0.72 14.98 12.70
N PHE A 207 -0.56 15.10 13.07
CA PHE A 207 -1.36 13.96 13.52
C PHE A 207 -1.65 12.95 12.41
N LEU A 208 -1.65 13.36 11.14
CA LEU A 208 -1.79 12.43 10.01
C LEU A 208 -0.53 11.58 9.82
N ILE A 209 0.65 12.15 10.08
CA ILE A 209 1.90 11.38 10.11
C ILE A 209 1.85 10.35 11.23
N ILE A 210 1.48 10.78 12.44
CA ILE A 210 1.36 9.87 13.59
C ILE A 210 0.38 8.74 13.27
N LEU A 211 -0.76 9.04 12.63
CA LEU A 211 -1.70 8.03 12.17
C LEU A 211 -1.05 7.02 11.22
N SER A 212 -0.31 7.49 10.20
CA SER A 212 0.35 6.62 9.22
C SER A 212 1.42 5.72 9.87
N LEU A 213 2.20 6.25 10.81
CA LEU A 213 3.20 5.48 11.55
C LEU A 213 2.55 4.43 12.45
N LEU A 214 1.47 4.77 13.15
CA LEU A 214 0.73 3.82 13.98
C LEU A 214 0.09 2.71 13.15
N ARG A 215 -0.36 3.02 11.93
CA ARG A 215 -0.86 2.02 10.97
C ARG A 215 0.24 1.07 10.51
N LEU A 216 1.41 1.61 10.18
CA LEU A 216 2.57 0.81 9.80
C LEU A 216 3.01 -0.14 10.93
N ILE A 217 3.06 0.37 12.17
CA ILE A 217 3.40 -0.42 13.36
C ILE A 217 2.32 -1.51 13.61
N GLY A 218 1.04 -1.16 13.51
CA GLY A 218 -0.06 -2.11 13.67
C GLY A 218 -0.04 -3.25 12.65
N ALA A 219 0.28 -2.94 11.39
CA ALA A 219 0.43 -3.93 10.33
C ALA A 219 1.65 -4.84 10.57
N ALA A 220 2.80 -4.27 10.91
CA ALA A 220 4.03 -5.03 11.18
C ALA A 220 3.85 -5.97 12.38
N THR A 221 3.22 -5.50 13.45
CA THR A 221 2.93 -6.31 14.66
C THR A 221 1.84 -7.35 14.41
N GLY A 222 0.86 -7.07 13.54
CA GLY A 222 -0.13 -8.04 13.11
C GLY A 222 0.51 -9.22 12.36
N VAL A 223 1.37 -8.94 11.37
CA VAL A 223 2.13 -9.98 10.66
C VAL A 223 3.02 -10.77 11.63
N ALA A 224 3.72 -10.08 12.53
CA ALA A 224 4.56 -10.72 13.54
C ALA A 224 3.74 -11.61 14.50
N ALA A 225 2.51 -11.23 14.83
CA ALA A 225 1.61 -12.03 15.67
C ALA A 225 1.20 -13.34 14.98
N VAL A 226 0.99 -13.34 13.66
CA VAL A 226 0.71 -14.58 12.89
C VAL A 226 1.89 -15.53 12.95
N SER A 227 3.12 -15.01 12.87
CA SER A 227 4.33 -15.85 12.98
C SER A 227 4.57 -16.42 14.38
N ASN A 228 3.98 -15.82 15.43
CA ASN A 228 4.19 -16.20 16.83
C ASN A 228 2.86 -16.18 17.64
N PRO A 229 1.96 -17.16 17.44
CA PRO A 229 0.61 -17.14 18.02
C PRO A 229 0.56 -17.24 19.56
N GLY A 230 1.66 -17.66 20.22
CA GLY A 230 1.74 -17.71 21.69
C GLY A 230 1.91 -16.34 22.36
N ASN A 231 2.34 -15.31 21.60
CA ASN A 231 2.64 -13.99 22.14
C ASN A 231 1.41 -13.07 22.12
N LYS A 232 0.60 -13.14 23.18
CA LYS A 232 -0.63 -12.33 23.33
C LYS A 232 -0.39 -10.82 23.26
N SER A 233 0.81 -10.36 23.63
CA SER A 233 1.20 -8.94 23.55
C SER A 233 1.28 -8.41 22.11
N LEU A 234 1.71 -9.25 21.15
CA LEU A 234 1.77 -8.86 19.73
C LEU A 234 0.36 -8.72 19.14
N ILE A 235 -0.54 -9.64 19.51
CA ILE A 235 -1.96 -9.59 19.13
C ILE A 235 -2.62 -8.33 19.73
N ALA A 236 -2.40 -8.09 21.04
CA ALA A 236 -2.90 -6.90 21.72
C ALA A 236 -2.40 -5.60 21.06
N CYS A 237 -1.11 -5.52 20.73
CA CYS A 237 -0.51 -4.37 20.07
C CYS A 237 -1.15 -4.09 18.70
N SER A 238 -1.33 -5.12 17.87
CA SER A 238 -1.97 -4.97 16.56
C SER A 238 -3.40 -4.43 16.67
N ILE A 239 -4.18 -4.96 17.63
CA ILE A 239 -5.57 -4.53 17.87
C ILE A 239 -5.63 -3.10 18.42
N VAL A 240 -4.75 -2.75 19.36
CA VAL A 240 -4.63 -1.39 19.89
C VAL A 240 -4.30 -0.40 18.77
N CYS A 241 -3.30 -0.70 17.93
CA CYS A 241 -2.93 0.14 16.79
C CYS A 241 -4.08 0.31 15.79
N ALA A 242 -4.88 -0.73 15.55
CA ALA A 242 -6.08 -0.64 14.72
C ALA A 242 -7.17 0.27 15.33
N GLY A 243 -7.30 0.26 16.66
CA GLY A 243 -8.26 1.07 17.41
C GLY A 243 -7.88 2.54 17.57
N ILE A 244 -6.57 2.86 17.67
CA ILE A 244 -6.07 4.23 17.92
C ILE A 244 -6.45 5.22 16.80
N GLY A 245 -6.76 4.75 15.58
CA GLY A 245 -6.97 5.64 14.42
C GLY A 245 -8.01 6.77 14.60
N LEU A 246 -8.92 6.68 15.58
CA LEU A 246 -9.86 7.75 15.93
C LEU A 246 -9.20 9.01 16.52
N SER A 247 -8.22 8.84 17.42
CA SER A 247 -7.65 9.97 18.18
C SER A 247 -6.83 10.92 17.32
N PRO A 248 -5.90 10.45 16.45
CA PRO A 248 -5.17 11.34 15.55
C PRO A 248 -6.09 12.11 14.59
N LEU A 249 -7.16 11.48 14.10
CA LEU A 249 -8.13 12.15 13.21
C LEU A 249 -8.93 13.25 13.90
N LEU A 250 -9.37 13.00 15.14
CA LEU A 250 -10.06 14.00 15.95
C LEU A 250 -9.11 15.13 16.39
N LEU A 251 -7.87 14.81 16.76
CA LEU A 251 -6.85 15.81 17.09
C LEU A 251 -6.45 16.65 15.88
N ALA A 252 -6.39 16.07 14.68
CA ALA A 252 -6.19 16.81 13.43
C ALA A 252 -7.33 17.82 13.21
N LEU A 253 -8.58 17.40 13.43
CA LEU A 253 -9.77 18.27 13.30
C LEU A 253 -9.73 19.46 14.29
N VAL A 254 -9.36 19.20 15.54
CA VAL A 254 -9.13 20.27 16.54
C VAL A 254 -7.97 21.19 16.14
N GLY A 255 -6.90 20.63 15.57
CA GLY A 255 -5.76 21.39 15.04
C GLY A 255 -6.16 22.34 13.90
N PHE A 256 -6.91 21.86 12.92
CA PHE A 256 -7.42 22.69 11.83
C PHE A 256 -8.36 23.79 12.34
N THR A 257 -9.20 23.46 13.30
CA THR A 257 -10.09 24.44 13.96
C THR A 257 -9.28 25.53 14.67
N ARG A 258 -8.20 25.17 15.37
CA ARG A 258 -7.30 26.14 16.02
C ARG A 258 -6.60 27.05 15.01
N LYS A 259 -6.18 26.50 13.86
CA LYS A 259 -5.62 27.29 12.76
C LYS A 259 -6.61 28.31 12.22
N ILE A 260 -7.86 27.91 11.99
CA ILE A 260 -8.95 28.78 11.54
C ILE A 260 -9.18 29.94 12.52
N HIS A 261 -9.26 29.66 13.83
CA HIS A 261 -9.48 30.70 14.85
C HIS A 261 -8.29 31.64 14.99
N GLY A 262 -7.06 31.14 14.83
CA GLY A 262 -5.86 31.97 14.83
C GLY A 262 -5.85 33.01 13.71
N SER A 263 -6.44 32.69 12.56
CA SER A 263 -6.58 33.63 11.44
C SER A 263 -7.64 34.72 11.69
N MET A 264 -8.49 34.59 12.70
CA MET A 264 -9.56 35.55 13.03
C MET A 264 -9.20 36.49 14.20
N ALA A 265 -7.93 36.53 14.63
CA ALA A 265 -7.49 37.46 15.66
C ALA A 265 -7.72 38.92 15.20
N PRO A 266 -8.17 39.84 16.09
CA PRO A 266 -8.16 39.74 17.55
C PRO A 266 -9.41 39.12 18.22
N ASN A 267 -10.54 38.99 17.52
CA ASN A 267 -11.83 38.54 18.11
C ASN A 267 -12.32 37.19 17.55
N PRO A 268 -11.67 36.06 17.90
CA PRO A 268 -12.15 34.76 17.47
C PRO A 268 -13.48 34.41 18.16
N PRO A 269 -14.39 33.68 17.50
CA PRO A 269 -15.68 33.29 18.08
C PRO A 269 -15.53 32.39 19.31
N ILE A 270 -14.42 31.64 19.39
CA ILE A 270 -14.11 30.72 20.48
C ILE A 270 -12.69 30.98 20.95
N THR A 271 -12.51 31.03 22.27
CA THR A 271 -11.19 31.27 22.86
C THR A 271 -10.23 30.11 22.60
N PRO A 272 -8.92 30.37 22.43
CA PRO A 272 -7.93 29.30 22.24
C PRO A 272 -7.83 28.36 23.45
N ARG A 273 -8.30 28.78 24.63
CA ARG A 273 -8.39 27.94 25.83
C ARG A 273 -9.44 26.85 25.67
N THR A 274 -10.62 27.18 25.15
CA THR A 274 -11.70 26.20 24.89
C THR A 274 -11.26 25.08 23.94
N LEU A 275 -10.47 25.40 22.91
CA LEU A 275 -9.92 24.39 22.00
C LEU A 275 -8.90 23.45 22.66
N ARG A 276 -8.15 23.93 23.67
CA ARG A 276 -7.29 23.05 24.49
C ARG A 276 -8.13 22.09 25.34
N PHE A 277 -9.19 22.60 25.95
CA PHE A 277 -10.12 21.75 26.73
C PHE A 277 -10.80 20.69 25.86
N ALA A 278 -11.16 21.02 24.61
CA ALA A 278 -11.72 20.06 23.66
C ALA A 278 -10.76 18.90 23.31
N SER A 279 -9.44 19.11 23.45
CA SER A 279 -8.43 18.06 23.18
C SER A 279 -8.25 17.06 24.34
N LEU A 280 -8.57 17.46 25.58
CA LEU A 280 -8.41 16.61 26.76
C LEU A 280 -9.19 15.28 26.70
N PRO A 281 -10.52 15.27 26.40
CA PRO A 281 -11.27 14.01 26.34
C PRO A 281 -10.73 13.06 25.26
N ILE A 282 -10.18 13.58 24.15
CA ILE A 282 -9.59 12.76 23.09
C ILE A 282 -8.32 12.07 23.59
N THR A 283 -7.46 12.80 24.30
CA THR A 283 -6.23 12.22 24.89
C THR A 283 -6.54 11.20 25.98
N LEU A 284 -7.55 11.46 26.82
CA LEU A 284 -8.01 10.53 27.84
C LEU A 284 -8.59 9.25 27.22
N ALA A 285 -9.39 9.38 26.17
CA ALA A 285 -9.94 8.26 25.41
C ALA A 285 -8.84 7.40 24.77
N LEU A 286 -7.77 8.02 24.25
CA LEU A 286 -6.60 7.32 23.71
C LEU A 286 -5.90 6.49 24.79
N ILE A 287 -5.63 7.09 25.96
CA ILE A 287 -4.95 6.39 27.06
C ILE A 287 -5.79 5.20 27.52
N LEU A 288 -7.10 5.42 27.73
CA LEU A 288 -8.01 4.34 28.15
C LEU A 288 -8.15 3.25 27.08
N GLY A 289 -8.13 3.60 25.79
CA GLY A 289 -8.14 2.62 24.70
C GLY A 289 -6.90 1.73 24.68
N ILE A 290 -5.71 2.30 24.93
CA ILE A 290 -4.45 1.53 25.03
C ILE A 290 -4.49 0.59 26.24
N VAL A 291 -4.93 1.08 27.41
CA VAL A 291 -5.06 0.28 28.63
C VAL A 291 -6.10 -0.83 28.45
N ALA A 292 -7.22 -0.53 27.80
CA ALA A 292 -8.27 -1.50 27.50
C ALA A 292 -7.74 -2.66 26.66
N GLY A 293 -7.04 -2.35 25.55
CA GLY A 293 -6.49 -3.38 24.68
C GLY A 293 -5.51 -4.31 25.40
N ASN A 294 -4.59 -3.78 26.21
CA ASN A 294 -3.66 -4.63 26.97
C ASN A 294 -4.36 -5.50 28.03
N LYS A 295 -5.37 -4.96 28.72
CA LYS A 295 -6.10 -5.70 29.76
C LYS A 295 -7.01 -6.78 29.19
N THR A 296 -7.64 -6.55 28.03
CA THR A 296 -8.54 -7.51 27.37
C THR A 296 -7.85 -8.82 26.96
N PHE A 297 -6.54 -8.82 26.68
CA PHE A 297 -5.80 -10.03 26.30
C PHE A 297 -5.00 -10.68 27.44
N SER A 298 -5.21 -10.21 28.69
CA SER A 298 -4.58 -10.80 29.86
C SER A 298 -5.09 -12.22 30.16
N THR A 299 -4.27 -13.06 30.79
CA THR A 299 -4.65 -14.44 31.14
C THR A 299 -5.64 -14.53 32.29
N ASN A 300 -5.71 -13.50 33.14
CA ASN A 300 -6.55 -13.51 34.33
C ASN A 300 -7.98 -13.02 33.97
N PRO A 301 -9.05 -13.76 34.32
CA PRO A 301 -10.41 -13.40 33.98
C PRO A 301 -10.86 -12.04 34.55
N GLN A 302 -10.41 -11.69 35.76
CA GLN A 302 -10.73 -10.43 36.42
C GLN A 302 -10.16 -9.22 35.66
N THR A 303 -8.88 -9.28 35.27
CA THR A 303 -8.23 -8.20 34.52
C THR A 303 -8.77 -8.09 33.10
N SER A 304 -9.20 -9.20 32.49
CA SER A 304 -9.90 -9.19 31.21
C SER A 304 -11.25 -8.47 31.30
N ALA A 305 -12.02 -8.71 32.37
CA ALA A 305 -13.30 -8.04 32.60
C ALA A 305 -13.13 -6.52 32.76
N GLU A 306 -12.10 -6.10 33.51
CA GLU A 306 -11.74 -4.68 33.63
C GLU A 306 -11.39 -4.05 32.27
N GLY A 307 -10.66 -4.78 31.40
CA GLY A 307 -10.32 -4.31 30.05
C GLY A 307 -11.53 -3.90 29.22
N HIS A 308 -12.62 -4.69 29.29
CA HIS A 308 -13.87 -4.35 28.61
C HIS A 308 -14.55 -3.10 29.20
N THR A 309 -14.45 -2.87 30.52
CA THR A 309 -14.95 -1.64 31.16
C THR A 309 -14.21 -0.41 30.66
N TYR A 310 -12.87 -0.47 30.56
CA TYR A 310 -12.08 0.62 29.99
C TYR A 310 -12.37 0.85 28.51
N SER A 311 -12.62 -0.22 27.74
CA SER A 311 -13.00 -0.12 26.32
C SER A 311 -14.30 0.66 26.15
N LYS A 312 -15.33 0.33 26.95
CA LYS A 312 -16.61 1.08 26.96
C LYS A 312 -16.43 2.55 27.33
N ALA A 313 -15.64 2.83 28.38
CA ALA A 313 -15.35 4.19 28.80
C ALA A 313 -14.65 5.01 27.68
N SER A 314 -13.67 4.41 26.99
CA SER A 314 -12.98 5.07 25.88
C SER A 314 -13.92 5.38 24.70
N ALA A 315 -14.82 4.46 24.35
CA ALA A 315 -15.78 4.66 23.27
C ALA A 315 -16.76 5.81 23.57
N LEU A 316 -17.25 5.90 24.82
CA LEU A 316 -18.11 7.00 25.25
C LEU A 316 -17.39 8.36 25.25
N LEU A 317 -16.12 8.41 25.64
CA LEU A 317 -15.33 9.64 25.57
C LEU A 317 -15.09 10.10 24.13
N TYR A 318 -14.86 9.18 23.18
CA TYR A 318 -14.79 9.54 21.77
C TYR A 318 -16.12 10.11 21.26
N ALA A 319 -17.25 9.53 21.67
CA ALA A 319 -18.58 10.05 21.34
C ALA A 319 -18.82 11.46 21.89
N LEU A 320 -18.45 11.71 23.15
CA LEU A 320 -18.50 13.05 23.73
C LEU A 320 -17.61 14.03 22.95
N SER A 321 -16.40 13.60 22.59
CA SER A 321 -15.44 14.46 21.89
C SER A 321 -15.91 14.86 20.49
N VAL A 322 -16.55 13.97 19.72
CA VAL A 322 -17.06 14.32 18.39
C VAL A 322 -18.24 15.28 18.47
N ILE A 323 -19.08 15.16 19.50
CA ILE A 323 -20.19 16.10 19.74
C ILE A 323 -19.64 17.50 20.05
N ILE A 324 -18.64 17.59 20.94
CA ILE A 324 -17.99 18.86 21.29
C ILE A 324 -17.34 19.49 20.05
N VAL A 325 -16.57 18.72 19.28
CA VAL A 325 -15.88 19.23 18.09
C VAL A 325 -16.87 19.63 16.99
N ALA A 326 -17.94 18.87 16.77
CA ALA A 326 -19.00 19.21 15.83
C ALA A 326 -19.71 20.51 16.23
N ALA A 327 -20.02 20.70 17.52
CA ALA A 327 -20.62 21.94 18.01
C ALA A 327 -19.70 23.15 17.78
N ILE A 328 -18.41 23.02 18.06
CA ILE A 328 -17.40 24.07 17.79
C ILE A 328 -17.34 24.40 16.30
N LEU A 329 -17.34 23.40 15.42
CA LEU A 329 -17.32 23.62 13.97
C LEU A 329 -18.60 24.29 13.46
N LEU A 330 -19.77 23.93 14.00
CA LEU A 330 -21.05 24.57 13.66
C LEU A 330 -21.11 26.03 14.12
N LEU A 331 -20.61 26.35 15.31
CA LEU A 331 -20.48 27.73 15.78
C LEU A 331 -19.52 28.54 14.89
N THR A 332 -18.42 27.91 14.47
CA THR A 332 -17.46 28.51 13.53
C THR A 332 -18.09 28.70 12.14
N PHE A 333 -18.96 27.79 11.71
CA PHE A 333 -19.70 27.89 10.45
C PHE A 333 -20.65 29.09 10.41
N HIS A 334 -21.27 29.43 11.53
CA HIS A 334 -22.13 30.61 11.60
C HIS A 334 -21.34 31.93 11.39
N THR A 335 -20.05 31.92 11.70
CA THR A 335 -19.15 33.08 11.49
C THR A 335 -18.36 33.02 10.18
N ARG A 336 -18.70 32.10 9.26
CA ARG A 336 -17.97 31.86 8.00
C ARG A 336 -17.75 33.09 7.13
N ASN A 337 -18.68 34.06 7.15
CA ASN A 337 -18.61 35.25 6.30
C ASN A 337 -17.44 36.18 6.66
N ARG A 338 -16.84 36.04 7.85
CA ARG A 338 -15.68 36.81 8.29
C ARG A 338 -14.33 36.22 7.86
N MET A 339 -14.34 35.08 7.17
CA MET A 339 -13.14 34.30 6.86
C MET A 339 -12.70 34.46 5.41
N ASP A 340 -11.40 34.40 5.16
CA ASP A 340 -10.87 34.24 3.81
C ASP A 340 -11.33 32.91 3.18
N ARG A 341 -11.50 32.92 1.85
CA ARG A 341 -11.96 31.76 1.06
C ARG A 341 -11.11 30.50 1.29
N ILE A 342 -9.83 30.65 1.64
CA ILE A 342 -8.92 29.53 1.91
C ILE A 342 -9.31 28.82 3.22
N TYR A 343 -9.53 29.56 4.31
CA TYR A 343 -9.93 28.99 5.59
C TYR A 343 -11.39 28.51 5.57
N GLN A 344 -12.25 29.11 4.76
CA GLN A 344 -13.61 28.61 4.54
C GLN A 344 -13.56 27.19 3.94
N LYS A 345 -12.72 26.95 2.93
CA LYS A 345 -12.52 25.61 2.35
C LYS A 345 -12.04 24.60 3.39
N LEU A 346 -11.13 24.99 4.29
CA LEU A 346 -10.67 24.14 5.39
C LEU A 346 -11.80 23.81 6.38
N LEU A 347 -12.68 24.79 6.67
CA LEU A 347 -13.86 24.59 7.51
C LEU A 347 -14.86 23.62 6.87
N TYR A 348 -15.14 23.77 5.57
CA TYR A 348 -16.01 22.85 4.82
C TYR A 348 -15.46 21.43 4.80
N ALA A 349 -14.13 21.26 4.63
CA ALA A 349 -13.49 19.95 4.71
C ALA A 349 -13.66 19.32 6.11
N GLY A 350 -13.49 20.12 7.17
CA GLY A 350 -13.73 19.66 8.54
C GLY A 350 -15.18 19.21 8.77
N LEU A 351 -16.16 20.00 8.30
CA LEU A 351 -17.58 19.66 8.43
C LEU A 351 -17.96 18.41 7.63
N LEU A 352 -17.37 18.23 6.42
CA LEU A 352 -17.57 17.05 5.59
C LEU A 352 -16.98 15.77 6.21
N ALA A 353 -15.92 15.89 7.01
CA ALA A 353 -15.30 14.75 7.69
C ALA A 353 -16.10 14.26 8.91
N VAL A 354 -16.90 15.11 9.55
CA VAL A 354 -17.65 14.77 10.78
C VAL A 354 -18.56 13.54 10.61
N PRO A 355 -19.41 13.43 9.56
CA PRO A 355 -20.26 12.25 9.36
C PRO A 355 -19.49 10.93 9.23
N SER A 356 -18.34 10.93 8.56
CA SER A 356 -17.51 9.74 8.44
C SER A 356 -16.86 9.36 9.78
N LEU A 357 -16.47 10.36 10.58
CA LEU A 357 -15.96 10.13 11.94
C LEU A 357 -17.05 9.60 12.88
N THR A 358 -18.29 10.09 12.79
CA THR A 358 -19.39 9.61 13.63
C THR A 358 -19.72 8.15 13.34
N VAL A 359 -19.78 7.73 12.06
CA VAL A 359 -19.97 6.31 11.68
C VAL A 359 -18.90 5.42 12.33
N ARG A 360 -17.65 5.86 12.31
CA ARG A 360 -16.54 5.12 12.91
C ARG A 360 -16.64 5.03 14.44
N ILE A 361 -17.08 6.10 15.10
CA ILE A 361 -17.31 6.11 16.56
C ILE A 361 -18.50 5.20 16.92
N ILE A 362 -19.58 5.20 16.12
CA ILE A 362 -20.71 4.29 16.30
C ILE A 362 -20.26 2.84 16.23
N TYR A 363 -19.43 2.49 15.24
CA TYR A 363 -18.83 1.16 15.16
C TYR A 363 -17.99 0.82 16.40
N SER A 364 -17.19 1.77 16.90
CA SER A 364 -16.40 1.60 18.13
C SER A 364 -17.29 1.36 19.36
N ILE A 365 -18.45 2.03 19.46
CA ILE A 365 -19.40 1.83 20.56
C ILE A 365 -20.02 0.43 20.45
N ILE A 366 -20.56 0.07 19.28
CA ILE A 366 -21.19 -1.24 19.07
C ILE A 366 -20.20 -2.36 19.40
N SER A 367 -18.96 -2.25 18.91
CA SER A 367 -17.90 -3.23 19.22
C SER A 367 -17.53 -3.31 20.71
N ALA A 368 -17.62 -2.20 21.46
CA ALA A 368 -17.28 -2.17 22.89
C ALA A 368 -18.40 -2.73 23.78
N PHE A 369 -19.66 -2.51 23.39
CA PHE A 369 -20.83 -2.94 24.17
C PHE A 369 -21.31 -4.35 23.82
N ASP A 370 -21.20 -4.76 22.55
CA ASP A 370 -21.76 -6.02 22.04
C ASP A 370 -20.72 -7.15 21.91
N TYR A 371 -19.69 -7.14 22.76
CA TYR A 371 -18.57 -8.09 22.65
C TYR A 371 -18.93 -9.56 22.95
N LYS A 372 -20.10 -9.84 23.56
CA LYS A 372 -20.53 -11.20 23.94
C LYS A 372 -21.53 -11.86 22.99
N ASN A 373 -22.40 -11.08 22.34
CA ASN A 373 -23.62 -11.63 21.72
C ASN A 373 -23.55 -11.69 20.19
N SER A 374 -22.68 -10.90 19.55
CA SER A 374 -22.65 -10.77 18.09
C SER A 374 -21.25 -11.02 17.51
N ALA A 375 -21.09 -12.13 16.79
CA ALA A 375 -19.91 -12.41 15.98
C ALA A 375 -19.79 -11.54 14.71
N THR A 376 -20.60 -10.48 14.60
CA THR A 376 -20.70 -9.57 13.45
C THR A 376 -20.00 -8.22 13.68
N PHE A 377 -19.86 -7.78 14.93
CA PHE A 377 -19.28 -6.47 15.27
C PHE A 377 -18.01 -6.57 16.12
N SER A 378 -17.50 -7.77 16.34
CA SER A 378 -16.25 -7.98 17.06
C SER A 378 -15.04 -7.80 16.13
N GLN A 379 -14.07 -6.99 16.58
CA GLN A 379 -12.79 -6.77 15.89
C GLN A 379 -11.91 -8.03 15.82
N VAL A 380 -12.22 -9.05 16.62
CA VAL A 380 -11.44 -10.30 16.73
C VAL A 380 -12.18 -11.47 16.07
N SER A 381 -13.46 -11.29 15.72
CA SER A 381 -14.27 -12.37 15.14
C SER A 381 -13.96 -12.60 13.68
N ASN A 382 -13.91 -13.89 13.32
CA ASN A 382 -13.48 -14.37 12.01
C ASN A 382 -14.61 -14.59 11.01
N THR A 383 -15.81 -14.09 11.34
CA THR A 383 -16.98 -14.21 10.48
C THR A 383 -16.81 -13.31 9.26
N SER A 384 -17.15 -13.81 8.07
CA SER A 384 -17.15 -13.01 6.84
C SER A 384 -17.94 -11.70 6.96
N LYS A 385 -19.05 -11.73 7.71
CA LYS A 385 -19.86 -10.54 8.02
C LYS A 385 -19.10 -9.50 8.87
N ALA A 386 -18.29 -9.94 9.83
CA ALA A 386 -17.51 -9.04 10.67
C ALA A 386 -16.39 -8.35 9.91
N VAL A 387 -15.70 -9.07 9.03
CA VAL A 387 -14.65 -8.52 8.17
C VAL A 387 -15.22 -7.44 7.24
N VAL A 388 -16.36 -7.70 6.60
CA VAL A 388 -17.02 -6.72 5.73
C VAL A 388 -17.48 -5.50 6.53
N MET A 389 -18.09 -5.71 7.70
CA MET A 389 -18.57 -4.61 8.54
C MET A 389 -17.42 -3.73 9.03
N GLN A 390 -16.31 -4.33 9.46
CA GLN A 390 -15.10 -3.62 9.85
C GLN A 390 -14.48 -2.85 8.68
N GLY A 391 -14.44 -3.46 7.49
CA GLY A 391 -13.98 -2.81 6.27
C GLY A 391 -14.80 -1.57 5.92
N CYS A 392 -16.12 -1.68 5.92
CA CYS A 392 -17.02 -0.58 5.52
C CYS A 392 -17.16 0.52 6.58
N MET A 393 -17.35 0.17 7.86
CA MET A 393 -17.65 1.15 8.90
C MET A 393 -16.40 1.78 9.52
N SER A 394 -15.27 1.07 9.49
CA SER A 394 -14.03 1.54 10.11
C SER A 394 -13.01 1.98 9.07
N VAL A 395 -12.55 1.06 8.21
CA VAL A 395 -11.40 1.28 7.31
C VAL A 395 -11.76 2.23 6.17
N LEU A 396 -12.89 2.00 5.49
CA LEU A 396 -13.36 2.85 4.39
C LEU A 396 -13.64 4.28 4.86
N MET A 397 -14.30 4.44 6.02
CA MET A 397 -14.59 5.76 6.58
C MET A 397 -13.32 6.52 6.96
N GLU A 398 -12.30 5.84 7.46
CA GLU A 398 -10.99 6.45 7.71
C GLU A 398 -10.31 6.89 6.42
N ALA A 399 -10.32 6.07 5.38
CA ALA A 399 -9.76 6.43 4.09
C ALA A 399 -10.44 7.67 3.50
N ILE A 400 -11.77 7.77 3.62
CA ILE A 400 -12.54 8.95 3.21
C ILE A 400 -12.11 10.20 4.00
N VAL A 401 -12.01 10.12 5.32
CA VAL A 401 -11.58 11.26 6.16
C VAL A 401 -10.15 11.69 5.81
N VAL A 402 -9.23 10.74 5.66
CA VAL A 402 -7.84 11.03 5.28
C VAL A 402 -7.78 11.68 3.90
N ALA A 403 -8.57 11.20 2.92
CA ALA A 403 -8.64 11.80 1.59
C ALA A 403 -9.16 13.25 1.65
N ILE A 404 -10.19 13.52 2.45
CA ILE A 404 -10.71 14.89 2.68
C ILE A 404 -9.62 15.79 3.27
N TYR A 405 -8.87 15.29 4.27
CA TYR A 405 -7.79 16.05 4.89
C TYR A 405 -6.62 16.30 3.94
N ILE A 406 -6.21 15.31 3.13
CA ILE A 406 -5.17 15.49 2.11
C ILE A 406 -5.61 16.54 1.09
N ALA A 407 -6.86 16.50 0.62
CA ALA A 407 -7.40 17.50 -0.29
C ALA A 407 -7.34 18.91 0.34
N ALA A 408 -7.74 19.05 1.60
CA ALA A 408 -7.62 20.31 2.35
C ALA A 408 -6.16 20.77 2.51
N ALA A 409 -5.22 19.83 2.64
CA ALA A 409 -3.78 20.11 2.72
C ALA A 409 -3.23 20.70 1.42
N LEU A 410 -3.67 20.17 0.29
CA LEU A 410 -3.25 20.65 -1.02
C LEU A 410 -3.81 22.05 -1.29
N MET A 411 -5.04 22.31 -0.86
CA MET A 411 -5.72 23.60 -1.01
C MET A 411 -5.14 24.72 -0.14
N THR A 412 -4.50 24.40 0.98
CA THR A 412 -3.87 25.39 1.84
C THR A 412 -2.47 25.77 1.30
N PRO A 413 -2.15 27.07 1.17
CA PRO A 413 -0.84 27.51 0.70
C PRO A 413 0.25 27.25 1.75
N SER A 414 1.48 27.00 1.28
CA SER A 414 2.66 26.80 2.14
C SER A 414 3.05 28.11 2.84
N GLU A 415 3.33 28.04 4.15
CA GLU A 415 3.83 29.17 4.95
C GLU A 415 5.11 29.79 4.38
N ALA A 416 5.91 29.01 3.63
CA ALA A 416 7.13 29.48 2.99
C ALA A 416 6.89 30.64 2.00
N LYS A 417 5.70 30.71 1.39
CA LYS A 417 5.32 31.77 0.44
C LYS A 417 4.85 33.06 1.13
N ASN A 418 4.36 32.97 2.37
CA ASN A 418 3.95 34.15 3.15
C ASN A 418 5.16 34.84 3.76
N ARG A 419 6.17 34.09 4.23
CA ARG A 419 7.40 34.67 4.79
C ARG A 419 8.21 35.51 3.80
N SER A 420 8.09 35.23 2.50
CA SER A 420 8.71 36.01 1.42
C SER A 420 7.95 37.29 1.06
N ARG A 421 6.68 37.41 1.47
CA ARG A 421 5.90 38.65 1.30
C ARG A 421 6.10 39.64 2.45
N ASP A 422 6.46 39.13 3.62
CA ASP A 422 6.64 39.94 4.83
C ASP A 422 8.09 40.46 5.00
N THR A 423 9.01 40.16 4.07
CA THR A 423 10.29 40.87 3.99
C THR A 423 10.05 42.19 3.27
N PRO A 424 10.15 43.36 3.95
CA PRO A 424 10.11 44.63 3.25
C PRO A 424 11.23 44.65 2.21
N ILE A 425 10.87 45.01 0.97
CA ILE A 425 11.84 45.34 -0.07
C ILE A 425 12.65 46.50 0.49
N SER A 426 13.87 46.22 0.94
CA SER A 426 14.83 47.27 1.25
C SER A 426 15.26 47.86 -0.09
N ASP A 427 14.66 48.98 -0.45
CA ASP A 427 15.12 49.83 -1.54
C ASP A 427 16.56 50.23 -1.25
N ASN A 428 17.51 49.57 -1.90
CA ASN A 428 18.89 50.01 -1.99
C ASN A 428 19.32 49.99 -3.46
N GLN A 429 18.71 50.90 -4.21
CA GLN A 429 19.32 51.48 -5.41
C GLN A 429 19.34 52.99 -5.21
N THR A 430 20.50 53.50 -4.80
CA THR A 430 21.20 54.72 -5.27
C THR A 430 22.04 55.29 -4.13
N LEU A 431 23.33 54.99 -4.07
CA LEU A 431 24.36 56.01 -4.28
C LEU A 431 25.75 55.37 -4.44
N SER A 432 26.35 55.70 -5.58
CA SER A 432 27.72 55.53 -5.97
C SER A 432 28.74 56.06 -4.95
N LYS A 433 29.75 55.26 -4.60
CA LYS A 433 31.15 55.43 -5.05
C LYS A 433 32.06 54.55 -4.20
N VAL A 434 32.73 53.66 -4.91
CA VAL A 434 33.99 53.03 -4.48
C VAL A 434 35.03 54.14 -4.34
N SER A 435 35.62 54.24 -3.16
CA SER A 435 36.96 54.78 -2.99
C SER A 435 37.54 54.14 -1.73
N ASP A 436 38.43 53.18 -2.00
CA ASP A 436 39.36 52.60 -1.04
C ASP A 436 40.28 53.68 -0.46
N SER A 437 40.53 53.61 0.84
CA SER A 437 41.86 53.88 1.40
C SER A 437 41.90 53.48 2.87
N ASP A 438 42.68 52.44 3.14
CA ASP A 438 43.31 52.18 4.43
C ASP A 438 44.03 53.44 4.94
N THR A 439 44.14 53.60 6.26
CA THR A 439 45.40 53.56 7.05
C THR A 439 45.22 54.32 8.37
N GLN A 440 45.69 53.65 9.43
CA GLN A 440 46.15 54.11 10.75
C GLN A 440 46.33 55.64 10.95
N ASN A 441 46.01 56.19 12.14
CA ASN A 441 46.96 56.28 13.26
C ASN A 441 46.43 57.11 14.45
N ASP A 442 47.01 56.75 15.60
CA ASP A 442 47.43 57.59 16.73
C ASP A 442 46.47 58.16 17.79
N SER A 443 46.86 57.77 18.99
CA SER A 443 46.65 58.20 20.36
C SER A 443 46.73 59.70 20.65
N GLY A 444 45.96 60.14 21.66
CA GLY A 444 46.32 61.30 22.48
C GLY A 444 45.21 61.91 23.33
N GLY A 445 45.22 61.61 24.64
CA GLY A 445 45.21 62.67 25.66
C GLY A 445 43.89 63.22 26.25
N THR A 446 43.61 62.77 27.48
CA THR A 446 43.41 63.60 28.71
C THR A 446 42.13 64.44 28.94
N LYS A 447 41.33 63.94 29.90
CA LYS A 447 40.58 64.58 31.02
C LYS A 447 39.75 65.86 30.80
N GLY A 448 38.46 65.76 31.14
CA GLY A 448 37.60 66.87 31.58
C GLY A 448 36.20 66.39 31.97
N SER A 449 35.90 66.41 33.26
CA SER A 449 34.66 65.94 33.91
C SER A 449 33.46 66.87 33.74
N HIS A 450 32.26 66.31 33.52
CA HIS A 450 31.04 66.66 34.31
C HIS A 450 29.84 65.72 33.99
N THR A 451 29.47 64.93 35.00
CA THR A 451 28.11 64.55 35.49
C THR A 451 26.92 64.24 34.55
N GLN A 452 26.32 63.06 34.82
CA GLN A 452 24.89 62.67 34.75
C GLN A 452 24.29 62.46 33.33
N ASP A 453 23.63 61.34 32.97
CA ASP A 453 22.87 60.34 33.71
C ASP A 453 22.98 58.92 33.11
N GLU A 454 22.72 57.97 34.01
CA GLU A 454 22.80 56.52 33.93
C GLU A 454 21.52 55.90 33.34
N TYR A 455 21.64 54.99 32.35
CA TYR A 455 20.61 53.97 32.08
C TYR A 455 21.26 52.61 31.85
N VAL A 456 21.20 51.82 32.92
CA VAL A 456 21.56 50.41 33.03
C VAL A 456 20.56 49.55 32.23
N TYR A 457 21.06 48.78 31.28
CA TYR A 457 20.36 47.60 30.76
C TYR A 457 20.79 46.40 31.59
N GLN A 458 19.90 45.92 32.45
CA GLN A 458 20.02 44.58 33.02
C GLN A 458 18.70 43.82 32.96
N SER A 459 18.80 42.71 32.27
CA SER A 459 17.87 41.59 32.16
C SER A 459 17.19 41.20 33.48
N GLN A 460 15.87 40.97 33.45
CA GLN A 460 15.24 40.00 34.35
C GLN A 460 14.20 39.14 33.64
N THR A 461 14.50 37.84 33.69
CA THR A 461 13.60 36.71 33.54
C THR A 461 13.10 36.37 34.94
N GLN A 462 11.78 36.19 35.16
CA GLN A 462 11.11 35.23 36.06
C GLN A 462 9.60 35.60 36.18
N ARG A 463 8.65 34.68 35.94
CA ARG A 463 7.95 33.83 36.95
C ARG A 463 7.31 34.67 38.07
N SER A 464 6.05 34.60 38.48
CA SER A 464 4.97 33.59 38.44
C SER A 464 3.65 34.27 38.89
N SER A 465 2.54 33.51 38.91
CA SER A 465 1.32 33.70 39.75
C SER A 465 0.50 34.98 39.59
N VAL A 466 -0.72 34.88 39.03
CA VAL A 466 -2.01 34.60 39.73
C VAL A 466 -2.97 33.95 38.72
#